data_AF-A0A078BP71-F1
#
_entry.id   AF-A0A078BP71-F1
#
_cell.length_a   1.000
_cell.length_b   1.000
_cell.length_c   1.000
_cell.angle_alpha   90.00
_cell.angle_beta   90.00
_cell.angle_gamma   90.00
#
_symmetry.space_group_name_H-M   'P 1'
#
loop_
_entity.id
_entity.type
_entity.pdbx_description
1 polymer ?
#
loop_
_entity_poly.entity_id
_entity_poly.type
_entity_poly.pdbx_seq_one_letter_code
_entity_poly.pdbx_strand_id
1 'polypeptide(L)'
;MPAFTIKREAYTAIETEYSCVHSARELRLRIIKDGRPTFYRQCTRCGNAGKAIARGEAITELNGFEAPSFDNELEPRWYARKQASYVATFYAIKLALEAEYQAYLSSKLWYVKRNAAIRKANGICECCEHYPATQAHHITYERIGQELPSDLMSVCSFCHELLHGKKAL
;
A
#
# COMPACT_ATOMS: atom_id res chain seq x y z
N MET A 1 20.23 8.87 8.69
CA MET A 1 19.01 9.18 7.91
C MET A 1 18.17 7.92 7.84
N PRO A 2 16.84 7.99 8.01
CA PRO A 2 16.00 6.82 7.77
C PRO A 2 16.21 6.35 6.33
N ALA A 3 16.45 5.06 6.13
CA ALA A 3 16.49 4.48 4.79
C ALA A 3 15.06 4.37 4.23
N PHE A 4 14.92 4.36 2.91
CA PHE A 4 13.65 4.11 2.21
C PHE A 4 12.56 5.15 2.47
N THR A 5 12.85 6.41 2.12
CA THR A 5 11.98 7.57 2.38
C THR A 5 11.12 7.97 1.20
N ILE A 6 11.61 7.75 -0.02
CA ILE A 6 11.00 8.24 -1.27
C ILE A 6 9.58 7.74 -1.42
N LYS A 7 9.37 6.41 -1.31
CA LYS A 7 8.03 5.80 -1.42
C LYS A 7 7.10 6.32 -0.33
N ARG A 8 7.61 6.41 0.91
CA ARG A 8 6.82 6.84 2.07
C ARG A 8 6.32 8.26 1.87
N GLU A 9 7.21 9.19 1.56
CA GLU A 9 6.87 10.60 1.35
C GLU A 9 5.87 10.78 0.21
N ALA A 10 6.12 10.11 -0.93
CA ALA A 10 5.21 10.15 -2.07
C ALA A 10 3.81 9.61 -1.73
N TYR A 11 3.73 8.51 -0.97
CA TYR A 11 2.45 7.90 -0.61
C TYR A 11 1.73 8.67 0.51
N THR A 12 2.46 9.29 1.44
CA THR A 12 1.88 10.20 2.45
C THR A 12 1.21 11.41 1.80
N ALA A 13 1.75 11.93 0.69
CA ALA A 13 1.10 13.02 -0.04
C ALA A 13 -0.27 12.59 -0.61
N ILE A 14 -0.35 11.39 -1.19
CA ILE A 14 -1.62 10.82 -1.70
C ILE A 14 -2.60 10.58 -0.54
N GLU A 15 -2.16 9.99 0.56
CA GLU A 15 -3.02 9.78 1.74
C GLU A 15 -3.56 11.11 2.30
N THR A 16 -2.74 12.17 2.28
CA THR A 16 -3.15 13.51 2.70
C THR A 16 -4.19 14.10 1.75
N GLU A 17 -3.95 14.05 0.44
CA GLU A 17 -4.88 14.53 -0.59
C GLU A 17 -6.25 13.81 -0.50
N TYR A 18 -6.22 12.49 -0.33
CA TYR A 18 -7.40 11.65 -0.21
C TYR A 18 -7.86 11.42 1.23
N SER A 19 -7.41 12.25 2.18
CA SER A 19 -8.03 12.35 3.49
C SER A 19 -9.32 13.17 3.37
N CYS A 20 -10.41 12.76 4.02
CA CYS A 20 -11.69 13.45 3.96
C CYS A 20 -12.32 13.56 5.34
N VAL A 21 -12.59 14.78 5.79
CA VAL A 21 -13.32 15.06 7.05
C VAL A 21 -14.84 15.10 6.87
N HIS A 22 -15.31 14.87 5.64
CA HIS A 22 -16.72 14.85 5.26
C HIS A 22 -17.52 16.10 5.66
N SER A 23 -16.92 17.29 5.55
CA SER A 23 -17.56 18.56 5.92
C SER A 23 -18.72 18.96 5.01
N ALA A 24 -18.70 18.53 3.74
CA ALA A 24 -19.80 18.73 2.79
C ALA A 24 -20.59 17.43 2.65
N ARG A 25 -21.82 17.40 3.18
CA ARG A 25 -22.75 16.27 3.08
C ARG A 25 -24.10 16.76 2.59
N GLU A 26 -24.74 15.95 1.76
CA GLU A 26 -26.09 16.18 1.26
C GLU A 26 -26.99 15.01 1.66
N LEU A 27 -28.21 15.33 2.08
CA LEU A 27 -29.24 14.32 2.29
C LEU A 27 -29.68 13.75 0.93
N ARG A 28 -29.53 12.44 0.75
CA ARG A 28 -29.82 11.75 -0.50
C ARG A 28 -30.65 10.50 -0.27
N LEU A 29 -31.48 10.17 -1.24
CA LEU A 29 -32.38 9.03 -1.23
C LEU A 29 -31.82 7.84 -2.00
N ARG A 30 -31.77 6.67 -1.37
CA ARG A 30 -31.43 5.39 -1.99
C ARG A 30 -32.58 4.42 -1.89
N ILE A 31 -32.93 3.78 -3.00
CA ILE A 31 -33.80 2.59 -2.98
C ILE A 31 -32.89 1.38 -2.72
N ILE A 32 -33.06 0.74 -1.56
CA ILE A 32 -32.29 -0.46 -1.22
C ILE A 32 -32.86 -1.70 -1.93
N LYS A 33 -32.16 -2.84 -1.87
CA LYS A 33 -32.52 -4.08 -2.59
C LYS A 33 -33.98 -4.51 -2.38
N ASP A 34 -34.52 -4.28 -1.19
CA ASP A 34 -35.91 -4.63 -0.84
C ASP A 34 -36.95 -3.61 -1.34
N GLY A 35 -36.56 -2.66 -2.22
CA GLY A 35 -37.44 -1.60 -2.73
C GLY A 35 -37.73 -0.46 -1.74
N ARG A 36 -37.22 -0.54 -0.51
CA ARG A 36 -37.49 0.48 0.53
C ARG A 36 -36.69 1.77 0.29
N PRO A 37 -37.32 2.96 0.38
CA PRO A 37 -36.61 4.23 0.35
C PRO A 37 -35.86 4.47 1.67
N THR A 38 -34.55 4.71 1.58
CA THR A 38 -33.67 4.98 2.73
C THR A 38 -32.84 6.23 2.49
N PHE A 39 -32.73 7.10 3.50
CA PHE A 39 -31.99 8.36 3.42
C PHE A 39 -30.59 8.25 4.00
N TYR A 40 -29.63 8.94 3.41
CA TYR A 40 -28.24 9.03 3.87
C TYR A 40 -27.73 10.46 3.74
N ARG A 41 -26.86 10.91 4.64
CA ARG A 41 -26.08 12.14 4.45
C ARG A 41 -24.80 11.78 3.70
N GLN A 42 -24.85 11.81 2.37
CA GLN A 42 -23.73 11.43 1.52
C GLN A 42 -22.72 12.58 1.40
N CYS A 43 -21.45 12.30 1.65
CA CYS A 43 -20.38 13.26 1.41
C CYS A 43 -20.25 13.54 -0.09
N THR A 44 -20.37 14.79 -0.51
CA THR A 44 -20.30 15.19 -1.93
C THR A 44 -18.88 15.12 -2.49
N ARG A 45 -17.87 15.04 -1.63
CA ARG A 45 -16.46 14.94 -2.01
C ARG A 45 -16.00 13.49 -2.24
N CYS A 46 -16.20 12.62 -1.26
CA CYS A 46 -15.68 11.25 -1.29
C CYS A 46 -16.77 10.17 -1.37
N GLY A 47 -18.05 10.56 -1.42
CA GLY A 47 -19.18 9.65 -1.51
C GLY A 47 -19.56 8.88 -0.23
N ASN A 48 -18.81 9.05 0.87
CA ASN A 48 -19.10 8.37 2.13
C ASN A 48 -20.53 8.68 2.60
N ALA A 49 -21.35 7.63 2.75
CA ALA A 49 -22.74 7.77 3.14
C ALA A 49 -22.96 7.84 4.66
N GLY A 50 -22.05 7.26 5.44
CA GLY A 50 -22.26 7.05 6.87
C GLY A 50 -23.43 6.10 7.14
N LYS A 51 -24.17 6.33 8.23
CA LYS A 51 -25.34 5.54 8.60
C LYS A 51 -26.61 6.09 7.94
N ALA A 52 -27.61 5.23 7.79
CA ALA A 52 -28.93 5.64 7.36
C ALA A 52 -29.57 6.61 8.35
N ILE A 53 -30.37 7.55 7.83
CA ILE A 53 -31.10 8.56 8.58
C ILE A 53 -32.56 8.12 8.72
N ALA A 54 -33.15 8.40 9.89
CA ALA A 54 -34.57 8.11 10.13
C ALA A 54 -35.44 8.94 9.17
N ARG A 55 -36.51 8.32 8.64
CA ARG A 55 -37.40 8.98 7.66
C ARG A 55 -37.98 10.31 8.18
N GLY A 56 -38.38 10.39 9.45
CA GLY A 56 -38.92 11.62 10.04
C GLY A 56 -37.88 12.75 10.10
N GLU A 57 -36.64 12.43 10.46
CA GLU A 57 -35.53 13.39 10.49
C GLU A 57 -35.23 13.90 9.07
N ALA A 58 -35.15 12.98 8.10
CA ALA A 58 -34.93 13.33 6.70
C ALA A 58 -36.05 14.24 6.14
N ILE A 59 -37.32 13.93 6.41
CA ILE A 59 -38.46 14.76 5.97
C ILE A 59 -38.40 16.15 6.58
N THR A 60 -38.02 16.24 7.86
CA THR A 60 -37.86 17.53 8.56
C THR A 60 -36.77 18.38 7.93
N GLU A 61 -35.61 17.78 7.63
CA GLU A 61 -34.47 18.46 6.97
C GLU A 61 -34.81 18.89 5.54
N LEU A 62 -35.59 18.08 4.80
CA LEU A 62 -36.01 18.39 3.44
C LEU A 62 -37.04 19.52 3.36
N ASN A 63 -37.81 19.80 4.43
CA ASN A 63 -38.77 20.91 4.49
C ASN A 63 -39.66 21.04 3.23
N GLY A 64 -40.19 19.91 2.74
CA GLY A 64 -41.07 19.87 1.56
C GLY A 64 -40.36 19.76 0.20
N PHE A 65 -39.03 19.80 0.16
CA PHE A 65 -38.25 19.52 -1.05
C PHE A 65 -38.03 18.01 -1.28
N GLU A 66 -37.81 17.62 -2.53
CA GLU A 66 -37.40 16.25 -2.86
C GLU A 66 -35.90 16.05 -2.62
N ALA A 67 -35.53 14.89 -2.05
CA ALA A 67 -34.12 14.53 -1.90
C ALA A 67 -33.53 14.12 -3.25
N PRO A 68 -32.31 14.60 -3.60
CA PRO A 68 -31.57 14.06 -4.73
C PRO A 68 -31.33 12.55 -4.58
N SER A 69 -31.16 11.88 -5.72
CA SER A 69 -30.80 10.46 -5.73
C SER A 69 -29.41 10.24 -5.12
N PHE A 70 -29.26 9.13 -4.42
CA PHE A 70 -27.97 8.66 -3.92
C PHE A 70 -27.04 8.37 -5.09
N ASP A 71 -25.85 8.98 -5.07
CA ASP A 71 -24.87 8.79 -6.12
C ASP A 71 -24.02 7.55 -5.79
N ASN A 72 -24.33 6.44 -6.46
CA ASN A 72 -23.60 5.18 -6.27
C ASN A 72 -22.17 5.23 -6.80
N GLU A 73 -21.79 6.26 -7.57
CA GLU A 73 -20.50 6.38 -8.23
C GLU A 73 -19.52 7.29 -7.49
N LEU A 74 -19.98 8.18 -6.60
CA LEU A 74 -19.08 9.11 -5.89
C LEU A 74 -17.96 8.39 -5.11
N GLU A 75 -18.33 7.39 -4.30
CA GLU A 75 -17.36 6.66 -3.47
C GLU A 75 -16.47 5.73 -4.30
N PRO A 76 -16.99 4.92 -5.24
CA PRO A 76 -16.15 4.16 -6.17
C PRO A 76 -15.18 5.04 -6.97
N ARG A 77 -15.64 6.18 -7.52
CA ARG A 77 -14.77 7.11 -8.27
C ARG A 77 -13.70 7.72 -7.39
N TRP A 78 -14.02 8.02 -6.13
CA TRP A 78 -13.04 8.51 -5.15
C TRP A 78 -11.89 7.51 -4.95
N TYR A 79 -12.21 6.24 -4.68
CA TYR A 79 -11.19 5.20 -4.53
C TYR A 79 -10.44 4.91 -5.83
N ALA A 80 -11.13 4.88 -6.97
CA ALA A 80 -10.50 4.67 -8.27
C ALA A 80 -9.48 5.77 -8.59
N ARG A 81 -9.81 7.04 -8.31
CA ARG A 81 -8.89 8.17 -8.46
C ARG A 81 -7.69 8.04 -7.52
N LYS A 82 -7.90 7.70 -6.24
CA LYS A 82 -6.82 7.44 -5.28
C LYS A 82 -5.88 6.35 -5.79
N GLN A 83 -6.43 5.26 -6.29
CA GLN A 83 -5.65 4.16 -6.85
C GLN A 83 -4.88 4.58 -8.12
N ALA A 84 -5.49 5.39 -8.98
CA ALA A 84 -4.81 5.95 -10.14
C ALA A 84 -3.64 6.86 -9.71
N SER A 85 -3.81 7.69 -8.67
CA SER A 85 -2.73 8.50 -8.09
C SER A 85 -1.57 7.63 -7.58
N TYR A 86 -1.87 6.50 -6.93
CA TYR A 86 -0.84 5.54 -6.51
C TYR A 86 -0.04 4.97 -7.68
N VAL A 87 -0.73 4.51 -8.72
CA VAL A 87 -0.11 3.93 -9.91
C VAL A 87 0.75 4.95 -10.65
N ALA A 88 0.20 6.15 -10.91
CA ALA A 88 0.92 7.23 -11.58
C ALA A 88 2.17 7.66 -10.79
N THR A 89 2.03 7.81 -9.47
CA THR A 89 3.14 8.19 -8.58
C THR A 89 4.21 7.11 -8.56
N PHE A 90 3.85 5.82 -8.45
CA PHE A 90 4.81 4.72 -8.49
C PHE A 90 5.68 4.77 -9.75
N TYR A 91 5.08 4.93 -10.93
CA TYR A 91 5.84 5.03 -12.17
C TYR A 91 6.71 6.29 -12.23
N ALA A 92 6.23 7.41 -11.71
CA ALA A 92 7.00 8.66 -11.65
C ALA A 92 8.24 8.55 -10.76
N ILE A 93 8.16 7.81 -9.65
CA ILE A 93 9.27 7.66 -8.69
C ILE A 93 10.09 6.38 -8.88
N LYS A 94 9.71 5.49 -9.82
CA LYS A 94 10.29 4.15 -9.96
C LYS A 94 11.81 4.17 -10.02
N LEU A 95 12.40 5.03 -10.86
CA LEU A 95 13.85 5.14 -11.01
C LEU A 95 14.53 5.60 -9.71
N ALA A 96 13.89 6.49 -8.96
CA ALA A 96 14.41 6.96 -7.69
C ALA A 96 14.36 5.87 -6.61
N LEU A 97 13.30 5.03 -6.61
CA LEU A 97 13.23 3.84 -5.74
C LEU A 97 14.31 2.82 -6.06
N GLU A 98 14.56 2.56 -7.34
CA GLU A 98 15.64 1.67 -7.79
C GLU A 98 17.00 2.21 -7.33
N ALA A 99 17.25 3.51 -7.51
CA ALA A 99 18.48 4.15 -7.07
C ALA A 99 18.68 4.09 -5.54
N GLU A 100 17.62 4.37 -4.76
CA GLU A 100 17.65 4.28 -3.28
C GLU A 100 17.95 2.85 -2.82
N TYR A 101 17.36 1.84 -3.47
CA TYR A 101 17.63 0.44 -3.17
C TYR A 101 19.06 0.03 -3.51
N GLN A 102 19.58 0.42 -4.67
CA GLN A 102 20.97 0.13 -5.05
C GLN A 102 21.98 0.81 -4.13
N ALA A 103 21.72 2.06 -3.72
CA ALA A 103 22.53 2.75 -2.73
C ALA A 103 22.53 2.02 -1.37
N TYR A 104 21.37 1.49 -0.95
CA TYR A 104 21.30 0.66 0.24
C TYR A 104 22.12 -0.63 0.12
N LEU A 105 21.99 -1.38 -0.98
CA LEU A 105 22.77 -2.59 -1.23
C LEU A 105 24.29 -2.33 -1.33
N SER A 106 24.69 -1.11 -1.68
CA SER A 106 26.10 -0.70 -1.73
C SER A 106 26.63 -0.17 -0.39
N SER A 107 25.78 -0.07 0.63
CA SER A 107 26.13 0.57 1.90
C SER A 107 26.90 -0.35 2.84
N LYS A 108 27.67 0.26 3.77
CA LYS A 108 28.30 -0.45 4.89
C LYS A 108 27.28 -1.17 5.77
N LEU A 109 26.08 -0.60 5.92
CA LEU A 109 25.00 -1.18 6.72
C LEU A 109 24.57 -2.53 6.14
N TRP A 110 24.28 -2.58 4.84
CA TRP A 110 23.93 -3.82 4.17
C TRP A 110 25.08 -4.84 4.22
N TYR A 111 26.32 -4.40 3.99
CA TYR A 111 27.49 -5.26 4.09
C TYR A 111 27.57 -5.98 5.45
N VAL A 112 27.34 -5.24 6.55
CA VAL A 112 27.33 -5.80 7.91
C VAL A 112 26.20 -6.83 8.07
N LYS A 113 24.97 -6.50 7.63
CA LYS A 113 23.82 -7.40 7.72
C LYS A 113 24.01 -8.68 6.91
N ARG A 114 24.42 -8.54 5.65
CA ARG A 114 24.72 -9.66 4.75
C ARG A 114 25.74 -10.61 5.37
N ASN A 115 26.85 -10.07 5.87
CA ASN A 115 27.89 -10.91 6.45
C ASN A 115 27.47 -11.54 7.79
N ALA A 116 26.59 -10.88 8.56
CA ALA A 116 26.02 -11.47 9.77
C ALA A 116 25.13 -12.68 9.43
N ALA A 117 24.30 -12.60 8.38
CA ALA A 117 23.50 -13.72 7.89
C ALA A 117 24.40 -14.89 7.44
N ILE A 118 25.45 -14.60 6.64
CA ILE A 118 26.39 -15.62 6.17
C ILE A 118 27.11 -16.31 7.34
N ARG A 119 27.58 -15.54 8.34
CA ARG A 119 28.24 -16.12 9.52
C ARG A 119 27.30 -17.00 10.34
N LYS A 120 26.03 -16.60 10.49
CA LYS A 120 25.01 -17.39 11.20
C LYS A 120 24.79 -18.75 10.54
N ALA A 121 24.87 -18.81 9.21
CA ALA A 121 24.77 -20.04 8.43
C ALA A 121 26.11 -20.81 8.31
N ASN A 122 27.11 -20.48 9.13
CA ASN A 122 28.46 -21.07 9.07
C ASN A 122 29.12 -20.97 7.68
N GLY A 123 28.74 -19.98 6.87
CA GLY A 123 29.25 -19.80 5.51
C GLY A 123 28.74 -20.82 4.49
N ILE A 124 27.74 -21.64 4.84
CA ILE A 124 27.12 -22.62 3.95
C ILE A 124 25.78 -22.10 3.43
N CYS A 125 25.47 -22.43 2.17
CA CYS A 125 24.18 -22.11 1.57
C CYS A 125 23.04 -22.83 2.31
N GLU A 126 22.08 -22.08 2.84
CA GLU A 126 20.91 -22.62 3.56
C GLU A 126 19.87 -23.25 2.61
N CYS A 127 20.04 -23.13 1.29
CA CYS A 127 19.14 -23.72 0.30
C CYS A 127 19.61 -25.09 -0.19
N CYS A 128 20.90 -25.23 -0.55
CA CYS A 128 21.42 -26.48 -1.11
C CYS A 128 22.35 -27.24 -0.17
N GLU A 129 22.78 -26.61 0.94
CA GLU A 129 23.68 -27.19 1.95
C GLU A 129 25.04 -27.69 1.41
N HIS A 130 25.36 -27.37 0.16
CA HIS A 130 26.53 -27.90 -0.53
C HIS A 130 27.57 -26.82 -0.85
N TYR A 131 27.13 -25.68 -1.38
CA TYR A 131 28.02 -24.61 -1.80
C TYR A 131 28.23 -23.56 -0.71
N PRO A 132 29.38 -22.85 -0.71
CA PRO A 132 29.58 -21.69 0.13
C PRO A 132 28.50 -20.63 -0.11
N ALA A 133 27.97 -20.07 0.97
CA ALA A 133 27.11 -18.91 0.89
C ALA A 133 27.93 -17.64 0.63
N THR A 134 27.58 -16.94 -0.44
CA THR A 134 28.26 -15.70 -0.87
C THR A 134 27.34 -14.49 -0.86
N GLN A 135 26.02 -14.71 -0.72
CA GLN A 135 24.99 -13.71 -0.84
C GLN A 135 23.94 -13.89 0.26
N ALA A 136 23.20 -12.82 0.55
CA ALA A 136 22.01 -12.88 1.39
C ALA A 136 20.80 -12.57 0.51
N HIS A 137 19.83 -13.46 0.49
CA HIS A 137 18.55 -13.33 -0.18
C HIS A 137 17.52 -12.78 0.79
N HIS A 138 16.78 -11.74 0.40
CA HIS A 138 15.62 -11.26 1.16
C HIS A 138 14.44 -12.22 1.01
N ILE A 139 14.05 -12.89 2.10
CA ILE A 139 12.84 -13.73 2.18
C ILE A 139 11.58 -12.85 2.19
N THR A 140 11.69 -11.66 2.80
CA THR A 140 10.65 -10.63 2.78
C THR A 140 11.28 -9.24 2.65
N TYR A 141 10.57 -8.33 1.99
CA TYR A 141 10.97 -6.94 1.79
C TYR A 141 10.23 -5.98 2.74
N GLU A 142 9.39 -6.49 3.64
CA GLU A 142 8.54 -5.70 4.54
C GLU A 142 9.34 -4.70 5.40
N ARG A 143 10.53 -5.10 5.85
CA ARG A 143 11.43 -4.32 6.73
C ARG A 143 12.73 -3.94 6.04
N ILE A 144 12.71 -3.68 4.74
CA ILE A 144 13.92 -3.31 4.00
C ILE A 144 14.65 -2.12 4.66
N GLY A 145 15.96 -2.24 4.87
CA GLY A 145 16.75 -1.27 5.66
C GLY A 145 16.72 -1.48 7.18
N GLN A 146 15.78 -2.26 7.72
CA GLN A 146 15.64 -2.63 9.13
C GLN A 146 15.42 -4.15 9.31
N GLU A 147 16.00 -4.94 8.43
CA GLU A 147 15.82 -6.38 8.34
C GLU A 147 16.18 -7.09 9.65
N LEU A 148 15.31 -8.01 10.06
CA LEU A 148 15.59 -8.99 11.09
C LEU A 148 16.46 -10.11 10.52
N PRO A 149 17.18 -10.88 11.37
CA PRO A 149 17.92 -12.05 10.91
C PRO A 149 17.06 -13.10 10.19
N SER A 150 15.75 -13.14 10.47
CA SER A 150 14.77 -14.01 9.80
C SER A 150 14.32 -13.52 8.43
N ASP A 151 14.65 -12.27 8.07
CA ASP A 151 14.24 -11.69 6.78
C ASP A 151 15.24 -12.03 5.68
N LEU A 152 16.39 -12.60 6.07
CA LEU A 152 17.52 -12.90 5.21
C LEU A 152 17.84 -14.39 5.26
N MET A 153 18.11 -14.95 4.08
CA MET A 153 18.62 -16.30 3.89
C MET A 153 20.01 -16.23 3.27
N SER A 154 20.97 -16.94 3.84
CA SER A 154 22.34 -17.06 3.35
C SER A 154 22.39 -18.09 2.22
N VAL A 155 22.77 -17.67 1.01
CA VAL A 155 22.71 -18.51 -0.19
C VAL A 155 23.96 -18.40 -1.06
N CYS A 156 24.26 -19.46 -1.83
CA CYS A 156 25.22 -19.38 -2.92
C CYS A 156 24.62 -18.59 -4.10
N SER A 157 25.47 -18.11 -5.01
CA SER A 157 25.03 -17.33 -6.18
C SER A 157 24.03 -18.08 -7.06
N PHE A 158 24.22 -19.39 -7.24
CA PHE A 158 23.34 -20.23 -8.03
C PHE A 158 21.91 -20.32 -7.43
N CYS A 159 21.81 -20.66 -6.14
CA CYS A 159 20.53 -20.69 -5.44
C CYS A 159 19.89 -19.30 -5.40
N HIS A 160 20.68 -18.23 -5.27
CA HIS A 160 20.14 -16.87 -5.27
C HIS A 160 19.46 -16.50 -6.59
N GLU A 161 20.06 -16.86 -7.72
CA GLU A 161 19.46 -16.63 -9.04
C GLU A 161 18.17 -17.44 -9.23
N LEU A 162 18.17 -18.71 -8.81
CA LEU A 162 16.98 -19.57 -8.83
C LEU A 162 15.83 -19.00 -7.98
N LEU A 163 16.12 -18.48 -6.78
CA LEU A 163 15.12 -17.85 -5.91
C LEU A 163 14.53 -16.57 -6.52
N HIS A 164 15.29 -15.88 -7.38
CA HIS A 164 14.78 -14.77 -8.18
C HIS A 164 14.05 -15.20 -9.46
N GLY A 165 13.80 -16.50 -9.65
CA GLY A 165 13.11 -17.04 -10.82
C GLY A 165 13.94 -16.98 -12.11
N LYS A 166 15.25 -16.75 -12.01
CA LYS A 166 16.15 -16.86 -13.17
C LYS A 166 16.40 -18.33 -13.45
N LYS A 167 16.47 -18.69 -14.74
CA LYS A 167 16.93 -20.04 -15.11
C LYS A 167 18.39 -20.17 -14.68
N ALA A 168 18.67 -21.15 -13.83
CA ALA A 168 20.03 -21.66 -13.67
C ALA A 168 20.50 -22.17 -15.03
N LEU A 169 21.66 -21.69 -15.48
CA LEU A 169 22.37 -22.25 -16.63
C LEU A 169 23.05 -23.57 -16.25
#